data_AF-A0A672MNE3-F1
#
_entry.id   AF-A0A672MNE3-F1
#
_cell.length_a   1.000
_cell.length_b   1.000
_cell.length_c   1.000
_cell.angle_alpha   90.00
_cell.angle_beta   90.00
_cell.angle_gamma   90.00
#
_symmetry.space_group_name_H-M   'P 1'
#
loop_
_entity.id
_entity.type
_entity.pdbx_description
1 polymer ?
#
loop_
_entity_poly.entity_id
_entity_poly.type
_entity_poly.pdbx_seq_one_letter_code
_entity_poly.pdbx_strand_id
1 'polypeptide(L)'
;MTDQTVMLVSDAFDGRLAFSPGNKVVQLPYINYMRGMGAVFLNSYTNSPICCPSRAAMWSGQFVHLTQAWNNYKCLDPNATTWMNHLGKSGYHTHSMGKLDYTSGHHSVR
;
A
#
# COMPACT_ATOMS: atom_id res chain seq x y z
N MET A 1 12.78 18.65 16.08
CA MET A 1 12.66 17.21 15.82
C MET A 1 11.63 17.09 14.71
N THR A 2 12.02 16.66 13.52
CA THR A 2 11.11 16.58 12.36
C THR A 2 10.49 15.19 12.34
N ASP A 3 9.16 15.12 12.40
CA ASP A 3 8.43 13.86 12.27
C ASP A 3 8.60 13.33 10.84
N GLN A 4 9.07 12.09 10.73
CA GLN A 4 9.27 11.39 9.46
C GLN A 4 8.32 10.18 9.41
N THR A 5 7.61 10.04 8.31
CA THR A 5 6.67 8.94 8.08
C THR A 5 7.20 8.02 7.00
N VAL A 6 7.25 6.71 7.28
CA VAL A 6 7.62 5.67 6.33
C VAL A 6 6.44 4.72 6.13
N MET A 7 5.97 4.57 4.90
CA MET A 7 4.97 3.57 4.53
C MET A 7 5.66 2.37 3.88
N LEU A 8 5.54 1.19 4.50
CA LEU A 8 6.02 -0.08 3.96
C LEU A 8 4.86 -0.91 3.43
N VAL A 9 4.98 -1.40 2.19
CA VAL A 9 3.97 -2.23 1.53
C VAL A 9 4.68 -3.43 0.89
N SER A 10 4.18 -4.63 1.17
CA SER A 10 4.64 -5.86 0.49
C SER A 10 3.61 -6.31 -0.54
N ASP A 11 4.10 -6.80 -1.68
CA ASP A 11 3.25 -7.43 -2.69
C ASP A 11 2.97 -8.89 -2.32
N ALA A 12 1.73 -9.35 -2.60
CA ALA A 12 1.26 -10.72 -2.36
C ALA A 12 1.54 -11.30 -0.95
N PHE A 13 1.67 -10.46 0.07
CA PHE A 13 1.93 -10.92 1.44
C PHE A 13 0.67 -11.51 2.07
N ASP A 14 0.73 -12.77 2.49
CA ASP A 14 -0.33 -13.40 3.26
C ASP A 14 -0.24 -12.96 4.73
N GLY A 15 -1.11 -12.02 5.11
CA GLY A 15 -1.18 -11.48 6.47
C GLY A 15 -1.42 -12.54 7.56
N ARG A 16 -1.96 -13.72 7.22
CA ARG A 16 -2.15 -14.82 8.18
C ARG A 16 -0.83 -15.36 8.71
N LEU A 17 0.26 -15.21 7.96
CA LEU A 17 1.61 -15.62 8.40
C LEU A 17 2.12 -14.80 9.60
N ALA A 18 1.55 -13.62 9.85
CA ALA A 18 1.93 -12.83 11.02
C ALA A 18 1.34 -13.40 12.33
N PHE A 19 0.24 -14.16 12.30
CA PHE A 19 -0.50 -14.58 13.50
C PHE A 19 -0.51 -16.09 13.67
N SER A 20 -0.77 -16.58 14.89
CA SER A 20 -0.94 -18.02 15.13
C SER A 20 -2.23 -18.53 14.47
N PRO A 21 -2.23 -19.72 13.84
CA PRO A 21 -1.12 -20.68 13.74
C PRO A 21 -0.18 -20.44 12.54
N GLY A 22 -0.49 -19.50 11.64
CA GLY A 22 0.28 -19.24 10.41
C GLY A 22 1.74 -18.84 10.66
N ASN A 23 2.02 -18.15 11.75
CA ASN A 23 3.39 -17.78 12.17
C ASN A 23 4.28 -18.97 12.58
N LYS A 24 3.75 -20.20 12.59
CA LYS A 24 4.54 -21.43 12.75
C LYS A 24 5.21 -21.87 11.44
N VAL A 25 4.73 -21.38 10.29
CA VAL A 25 5.26 -21.73 8.96
C VAL A 25 6.56 -20.97 8.67
N VAL A 26 6.64 -19.70 9.06
CA VAL A 26 7.81 -18.84 8.82
C VAL A 26 8.02 -17.87 9.98
N GLN A 27 9.28 -17.66 10.35
CA GLN A 27 9.64 -16.68 11.37
C GLN A 27 9.68 -15.27 10.77
N LEU A 28 8.94 -14.33 11.38
CA LEU A 28 8.88 -12.92 10.97
C LEU A 28 9.29 -11.99 12.12
N PRO A 29 10.57 -12.02 12.57
CA PRO A 29 11.01 -11.33 13.79
C PRO A 29 10.77 -9.82 13.75
N TYR A 30 11.02 -9.16 12.60
CA TYR A 30 10.84 -7.71 12.48
C TYR A 30 9.38 -7.28 12.36
N ILE A 31 8.51 -8.11 11.77
CA ILE A 31 7.06 -7.88 11.80
C ILE A 31 6.56 -7.99 13.24
N ASN A 32 6.98 -9.02 13.98
CA ASN A 32 6.63 -9.20 15.39
C ASN A 32 7.11 -8.01 16.25
N TYR A 33 8.33 -7.51 15.99
CA TYR A 33 8.86 -6.32 16.65
C TYR A 33 7.99 -5.09 16.41
N MET A 34 7.70 -4.75 15.14
CA MET A 34 6.84 -3.60 14.81
C MET A 34 5.45 -3.74 15.44
N ARG A 35 4.94 -4.96 15.50
CA ARG A 35 3.64 -5.26 16.10
C ARG A 35 3.59 -5.05 17.61
N GLY A 36 4.69 -5.30 18.32
CA GLY A 36 4.82 -5.04 19.76
C GLY A 36 5.05 -3.57 20.12
N MET A 37 5.57 -2.79 19.16
CA MET A 37 5.89 -1.36 19.34
C MET A 37 4.80 -0.41 18.82
N GLY A 38 3.71 -0.94 18.26
CA GLY A 38 2.68 -0.14 17.58
C GLY A 38 1.26 -0.68 17.76
N ALA A 39 0.39 -0.33 16.82
CA ALA A 39 -1.00 -0.77 16.79
C ALA A 39 -1.24 -1.77 15.65
N VAL A 40 -2.21 -2.68 15.85
CA VAL A 40 -2.56 -3.73 14.89
C VAL A 40 -4.00 -3.60 14.46
N PHE A 41 -4.23 -3.52 13.16
CA PHE A 41 -5.58 -3.49 12.59
C PHE A 41 -5.97 -4.90 12.12
N LEU A 42 -6.76 -5.61 12.93
CA LEU A 42 -7.17 -6.99 12.67
C LEU A 42 -8.16 -7.12 11.50
N ASN A 43 -8.93 -6.09 11.23
CA ASN A 43 -9.99 -6.06 10.21
C ASN A 43 -9.64 -5.05 9.11
N SER A 44 -8.51 -5.26 8.43
CA SER A 44 -8.07 -4.45 7.29
C SER A 44 -8.27 -5.21 5.98
N TYR A 45 -8.97 -4.60 5.03
CA TYR A 45 -9.33 -5.22 3.75
C TYR A 45 -8.89 -4.35 2.59
N THR A 46 -8.34 -4.97 1.55
CA THR A 46 -8.09 -4.28 0.28
C THR A 46 -9.41 -3.99 -0.45
N ASN A 47 -9.47 -2.88 -1.17
CA ASN A 47 -10.59 -2.53 -2.03
C ASN A 47 -10.71 -3.44 -3.27
N SER A 48 -9.64 -4.14 -3.64
CA SER A 48 -9.66 -5.15 -4.71
C SER A 48 -8.51 -6.15 -4.56
N PRO A 49 -8.74 -7.47 -4.72
CA PRO A 49 -7.71 -8.50 -4.58
C PRO A 49 -6.78 -8.60 -5.81
N ILE A 50 -6.52 -7.48 -6.50
CA ILE A 50 -5.69 -7.39 -7.71
C ILE A 50 -4.74 -6.19 -7.57
N CYS A 51 -3.49 -6.35 -8.01
CA CYS A 51 -2.39 -5.38 -7.85
C CYS A 51 -2.78 -3.93 -8.20
N CYS A 52 -2.99 -3.60 -9.48
CA CYS A 52 -3.24 -2.21 -9.87
C CYS A 52 -4.53 -1.63 -9.27
N PRO A 53 -5.68 -2.33 -9.26
CA PRO A 53 -6.90 -1.86 -8.60
C PRO A 53 -6.73 -1.55 -7.09
N SER A 54 -6.05 -2.44 -6.35
CA SER A 54 -5.72 -2.25 -4.93
C SER A 54 -4.88 -0.99 -4.73
N ARG A 55 -3.85 -0.82 -5.57
CA ARG A 55 -2.92 0.31 -5.50
C ARG A 55 -3.60 1.61 -5.94
N ALA A 56 -4.38 1.61 -7.00
CA ALA A 56 -5.16 2.75 -7.44
C ALA A 56 -6.08 3.27 -6.31
N ALA A 57 -6.80 2.38 -5.64
CA ALA A 57 -7.64 2.75 -4.50
C ALA A 57 -6.82 3.31 -3.34
N MET A 58 -5.73 2.64 -2.94
CA MET A 58 -4.83 3.08 -1.87
C MET A 58 -4.21 4.45 -2.14
N TRP A 59 -3.75 4.71 -3.38
CA TRP A 59 -3.05 5.94 -3.75
C TRP A 59 -3.99 7.14 -3.90
N SER A 60 -5.18 6.93 -4.46
CA SER A 60 -6.20 7.98 -4.62
C SER A 60 -7.03 8.24 -3.36
N GLY A 61 -7.12 7.25 -2.46
CA GLY A 61 -8.08 7.27 -1.35
C GLY A 61 -9.54 7.07 -1.79
N GLN A 62 -9.76 6.53 -3.00
CA GLN A 62 -11.10 6.34 -3.58
C GLN A 62 -11.43 4.85 -3.77
N PHE A 63 -12.71 4.51 -3.75
CA PHE A 63 -13.15 3.16 -4.09
C PHE A 63 -12.91 2.84 -5.57
N VAL A 64 -12.73 1.54 -5.86
CA VAL A 64 -12.46 1.06 -7.23
C VAL A 64 -13.51 1.51 -8.24
N HIS A 65 -14.79 1.57 -7.87
CA HIS A 65 -15.85 2.03 -8.77
C HIS A 65 -15.74 3.51 -9.16
N LEU A 66 -15.10 4.34 -8.33
CA LEU A 66 -14.84 5.75 -8.64
C LEU A 66 -13.60 5.89 -9.55
N THR A 67 -12.55 5.12 -9.26
CA THR A 67 -11.31 5.11 -10.06
C THR A 67 -11.46 4.37 -11.40
N GLN A 68 -12.45 3.48 -11.49
CA GLN A 68 -12.67 2.55 -12.60
C GLN A 68 -11.47 1.66 -12.94
N ALA A 69 -10.54 1.47 -11.99
CA ALA A 69 -9.41 0.57 -12.13
C ALA A 69 -9.86 -0.87 -11.87
N TRP A 70 -10.52 -1.51 -12.85
CA TRP A 70 -11.17 -2.81 -12.65
C TRP A 70 -10.21 -4.01 -12.70
N ASN A 71 -9.05 -3.86 -13.35
CA ASN A 71 -8.08 -4.92 -13.59
C ASN A 71 -6.66 -4.32 -13.74
N ASN A 72 -5.68 -5.16 -14.09
CA ASN A 72 -4.30 -4.70 -14.33
C ASN A 72 -4.09 -4.03 -15.69
N TYR A 73 -5.14 -3.67 -16.44
CA TYR A 73 -5.01 -2.92 -17.69
C TYR A 73 -5.31 -1.43 -17.49
N LYS A 74 -6.41 -1.12 -16.78
CA LYS A 74 -6.80 0.26 -16.45
C LYS A 74 -6.43 0.59 -15.00
N CYS A 75 -5.59 1.61 -14.83
CA CYS A 75 -5.16 2.14 -13.54
C CYS A 75 -5.59 3.62 -13.38
N LEU A 76 -5.09 4.34 -12.38
CA LEU A 76 -5.35 5.78 -12.27
C LEU A 76 -4.77 6.52 -13.48
N ASP A 77 -5.44 7.60 -13.87
CA ASP A 77 -4.90 8.53 -14.85
C ASP A 77 -3.54 9.10 -14.35
N PRO A 78 -2.56 9.35 -15.25
CA PRO A 78 -1.23 9.85 -14.86
C PRO A 78 -1.24 11.14 -14.04
N ASN A 79 -2.31 11.93 -14.13
CA ASN A 79 -2.50 13.19 -13.42
C ASN A 79 -3.45 13.08 -12.21
N ALA A 80 -3.86 11.88 -11.83
CA ALA A 80 -4.74 11.66 -10.68
C ALA A 80 -4.10 12.22 -9.40
N THR A 81 -4.91 12.88 -8.58
CA THR A 81 -4.46 13.37 -7.27
C THR A 81 -4.35 12.20 -6.30
N THR A 82 -3.22 12.11 -5.61
CA THR A 82 -2.91 11.08 -4.61
C THR A 82 -2.64 11.69 -3.25
N TRP A 83 -2.63 10.85 -2.20
CA TRP A 83 -2.23 11.30 -0.86
C TRP A 83 -0.80 11.89 -0.83
N MET A 84 0.09 11.47 -1.72
CA MET A 84 1.43 12.07 -1.86
C MET A 84 1.39 13.52 -2.35
N ASN A 85 0.46 13.86 -3.25
CA ASN A 85 0.27 15.25 -3.68
C ASN A 85 -0.24 16.12 -2.53
N HIS A 86 -1.13 15.58 -1.69
CA HIS A 86 -1.61 16.26 -0.50
C HIS A 86 -0.49 16.49 0.52
N LEU A 87 0.33 15.47 0.80
CA LEU A 87 1.50 15.62 1.70
C LEU A 87 2.48 16.68 1.18
N GLY A 88 2.80 16.66 -0.12
CA GLY A 88 3.69 17.65 -0.74
C GLY A 88 3.15 19.07 -0.62
N LYS A 89 1.85 19.28 -0.86
CA LYS A 89 1.19 20.59 -0.67
C LYS A 89 1.21 21.06 0.78
N SER A 90 1.19 20.12 1.74
CA SER A 90 1.31 20.42 3.17
C SER A 90 2.76 20.62 3.65
N GLY A 91 3.74 20.65 2.73
CA GLY A 91 5.13 20.96 3.05
C GLY A 91 6.02 19.74 3.34
N TYR A 92 5.52 18.51 3.16
CA TYR A 92 6.35 17.31 3.29
C TYR A 92 7.22 17.10 2.06
N HIS A 93 8.49 16.75 2.27
CA HIS A 93 9.30 16.15 1.22
C HIS A 93 8.90 14.69 1.04
N THR A 94 8.33 14.37 -0.12
CA THR A 94 7.80 13.04 -0.41
C THR A 94 8.73 12.28 -1.36
N HIS A 95 8.94 11.00 -1.08
CA HIS A 95 9.71 10.10 -1.94
C HIS A 95 9.10 8.70 -1.90
N SER A 96 9.21 7.97 -3.01
CA SER A 96 8.70 6.61 -3.13
C SER A 96 9.70 5.76 -3.89
N MET A 97 9.98 4.55 -3.40
CA MET A 97 10.88 3.58 -4.02
C MET A 97 10.21 2.21 -4.11
N GLY A 98 10.43 1.51 -5.22
CA GLY A 98 9.90 0.18 -5.49
C GLY A 98 8.65 0.17 -6.36
N LYS A 99 7.86 -0.90 -6.22
CA LYS A 99 6.68 -1.15 -7.05
C LYS A 99 5.51 -0.25 -6.65
N LEU A 100 5.08 0.60 -7.57
CA LEU A 100 3.98 1.56 -7.36
C LEU A 100 2.68 1.08 -7.99
N ASP A 101 2.70 0.75 -9.30
CA ASP A 101 1.65 0.13 -10.12
C ASP A 101 0.23 0.72 -9.93
N TYR A 102 0.11 1.99 -9.54
CA TYR A 102 -1.17 2.68 -9.38
C TYR A 102 -1.60 3.46 -10.63
N THR A 103 -0.68 3.75 -11.55
CA THR A 103 -0.91 4.41 -12.86
C THR A 103 -0.61 3.51 -14.06
N SER A 104 -0.12 2.29 -13.82
CA SER A 104 0.32 1.36 -14.86
C SER A 104 0.11 -0.08 -14.41
N GLY A 105 -0.38 -0.91 -15.34
CA GLY A 105 -0.44 -2.36 -15.21
C GLY A 105 0.91 -3.06 -15.33
N HIS A 106 1.89 -2.39 -15.91
CA HIS A 106 3.27 -2.86 -16.02
C HIS A 106 4.02 -2.55 -14.72
N HIS A 107 4.97 -3.42 -14.37
CA HIS A 107 5.79 -3.27 -13.18
C HIS A 107 6.62 -1.98 -13.22
N SER A 108 6.30 -1.09 -12.29
CA SER A 108 7.07 0.12 -12.02
C SER A 108 8.37 -0.27 -11.34
N VAL A 109 9.51 0.01 -11.97
CA VAL A 109 10.83 -0.03 -11.32
C VAL A 109 11.26 1.43 -11.16
N ARG A 110 11.00 2.02 -10.00
CA ARG A 110 11.41 3.39 -9.66
C ARG A 110 12.06 3.42 -8.29
#